data_AF-A0A952FES8-F1
#
_entry.id   AF-A0A952FES8-F1
#
_cell.length_a   1.000
_cell.length_b   1.000
_cell.length_c   1.000
_cell.angle_alpha   90.00
_cell.angle_beta   90.00
_cell.angle_gamma   90.00
#
_symmetry.space_group_name_H-M   'P 1'
#
loop_
_entity.id
_entity.type
_entity.pdbx_description
1 polymer ?
#
loop_
_entity_poly.entity_id
_entity_poly.type
_entity_poly.pdbx_seq_one_letter_code
_entity_poly.pdbx_strand_id
1 'polypeptide(L)'
;MPHPTPPPQGKPQLARALEKNDAIQDTVERSAQELDLVNTVLEKGIPAAVKTGDVAMALVKTVELEDQIQQSADELAHVNELLQQEITEREELEQKLRDAESEIAKKDSADRS
;
A
#
# COMPACT_ATOMS: atom_id res chain seq x y z
N MET A 1 36.15 17.80 -13.46
CA MET A 1 35.70 16.46 -12.99
C MET A 1 34.20 16.41 -13.21
N PRO A 2 33.65 15.57 -14.10
CA PRO A 2 32.20 15.42 -14.20
C PRO A 2 31.71 14.67 -12.95
N HIS A 3 30.72 15.22 -12.26
CA HIS A 3 30.06 14.53 -11.16
C HIS A 3 29.25 13.35 -11.71
N PRO A 4 29.28 12.17 -11.06
CA PRO A 4 28.42 11.07 -11.45
C PRO A 4 26.99 11.42 -11.04
N THR A 5 26.11 11.62 -12.03
CA THR A 5 24.66 11.65 -11.81
C THR A 5 24.24 10.33 -11.16
N PRO A 6 23.59 10.35 -9.98
CA PRO A 6 23.07 9.13 -9.38
C PRO A 6 21.95 8.59 -10.31
N PRO A 7 21.90 7.27 -10.53
CA PRO A 7 20.97 6.69 -11.48
C PRO A 7 19.52 6.85 -10.98
N PRO A 8 18.55 7.17 -11.87
CA PRO A 8 17.13 7.28 -11.51
C PRO A 8 16.56 5.87 -11.35
N GLN A 9 16.74 5.25 -10.17
CA GLN A 9 16.32 3.87 -9.92
C GLN A 9 15.13 3.73 -8.98
N GLY A 10 14.68 4.81 -8.32
CA GLY A 10 13.64 4.73 -7.28
C GLY A 10 12.20 4.69 -7.81
N LYS A 11 11.87 5.45 -8.85
CA LYS A 11 10.49 5.63 -9.32
C LYS A 11 9.83 4.34 -9.85
N PRO A 12 10.49 3.51 -10.68
CA PRO A 12 9.90 2.24 -11.13
C PRO A 12 9.76 1.21 -10.00
N GLN A 13 10.57 1.34 -8.94
CA GLN A 13 10.51 0.43 -7.79
C GLN A 13 9.37 0.80 -6.84
N LEU A 14 9.15 2.10 -6.59
CA LEU A 14 8.04 2.58 -5.77
C LEU A 14 6.68 2.30 -6.41
N ALA A 15 6.54 2.53 -7.72
CA ALA A 15 5.30 2.19 -8.44
C ALA A 15 4.97 0.69 -8.37
N ARG A 16 5.99 -0.18 -8.47
CA ARG A 16 5.82 -1.63 -8.27
C ARG A 16 5.50 -2.01 -6.83
N ALA A 17 5.99 -1.26 -5.85
CA ALA A 17 5.67 -1.48 -4.44
C ALA A 17 4.21 -1.12 -4.16
N LEU A 18 3.73 0.00 -4.71
CA LEU A 18 2.33 0.42 -4.65
C LEU A 18 1.42 -0.63 -5.29
N GLU A 19 1.68 -1.04 -6.53
CA GLU A 19 0.88 -2.07 -7.23
C GLU A 19 0.79 -3.38 -6.42
N LYS A 20 1.89 -3.78 -5.79
CA LYS A 20 1.91 -4.97 -4.93
C LYS A 20 1.10 -4.79 -3.66
N ASN A 21 1.22 -3.65 -2.98
CA ASN A 21 0.46 -3.41 -1.77
C ASN A 21 -1.04 -3.26 -2.07
N ASP A 22 -1.45 -2.63 -3.17
CA ASP A 22 -2.85 -2.60 -3.64
C ASP A 22 -3.39 -4.03 -3.82
N ALA A 23 -2.64 -4.89 -4.51
CA ALA A 23 -3.04 -6.28 -4.72
C ALA A 23 -3.14 -7.08 -3.40
N ILE A 24 -2.27 -6.80 -2.44
CA ILE A 24 -2.33 -7.41 -1.10
C ILE A 24 -3.54 -6.89 -0.33
N GLN A 25 -3.79 -5.57 -0.33
CA GLN A 25 -4.94 -4.96 0.30
C GLN A 25 -6.25 -5.58 -0.23
N ASP A 26 -6.43 -5.65 -1.55
CA ASP A 26 -7.58 -6.29 -2.19
C ASP A 26 -7.76 -7.75 -1.76
N THR A 27 -6.66 -8.47 -1.53
CA THR A 27 -6.70 -9.87 -1.10
C THR A 27 -7.07 -9.98 0.38
N VAL A 28 -6.57 -9.08 1.23
CA VAL A 28 -6.88 -9.02 2.66
C VAL A 28 -8.35 -8.65 2.86
N GLU A 29 -8.85 -7.64 2.16
CA GLU A 29 -10.27 -7.22 2.23
C GLU A 29 -11.22 -8.34 1.79
N ARG A 30 -10.91 -9.02 0.68
CA ARG A 30 -11.71 -10.18 0.24
C ARG A 30 -11.69 -11.31 1.26
N SER A 31 -10.53 -11.61 1.84
CA SER A 31 -10.40 -12.65 2.86
C SER A 31 -11.18 -12.29 4.13
N ALA A 32 -11.21 -11.02 4.53
CA ALA A 32 -12.02 -10.54 5.64
C ALA A 32 -13.52 -10.74 5.39
N GLN A 33 -13.99 -10.35 4.20
CA GLN A 33 -15.39 -10.53 3.80
C GLN A 33 -15.82 -12.00 3.75
N GLU A 34 -14.94 -12.88 3.24
CA GLU A 34 -15.19 -14.32 3.23
C GLU A 34 -15.26 -14.88 4.66
N LEU A 35 -14.37 -14.43 5.55
CA LEU A 35 -14.36 -14.85 6.95
C LEU A 35 -15.63 -14.41 7.69
N ASP A 36 -16.05 -13.15 7.53
CA ASP A 36 -17.29 -12.62 8.11
C ASP A 36 -18.52 -13.40 7.64
N LEU A 37 -18.58 -13.73 6.35
CA LEU A 37 -19.66 -14.56 5.81
C LEU A 37 -19.67 -15.96 6.45
N VAL A 38 -18.49 -16.60 6.55
CA VAL A 38 -18.36 -17.93 7.17
C VAL A 38 -18.76 -17.87 8.65
N ASN A 39 -18.27 -16.88 9.39
CA ASN A 39 -18.57 -16.70 10.80
C ASN A 39 -20.07 -16.47 11.02
N THR A 40 -20.70 -15.60 10.23
CA THR A 40 -22.15 -15.36 10.23
C THR A 40 -22.95 -16.66 9.98
N VAL A 41 -22.51 -17.50 9.04
CA VAL A 41 -23.16 -18.79 8.76
C VAL A 41 -22.99 -19.76 9.92
N LEU A 42 -21.80 -19.83 10.53
CA LEU A 42 -21.55 -20.68 11.70
C LEU A 42 -22.35 -20.22 12.92
N GLU A 43 -22.46 -18.92 13.15
CA GLU A 43 -23.31 -18.38 14.19
C GLU A 43 -24.78 -18.72 13.98
N LYS A 44 -25.30 -18.63 12.76
CA LYS A 44 -26.71 -18.96 12.50
C LYS A 44 -26.96 -20.48 12.47
N GLY A 45 -25.97 -21.25 12.03
CA GLY A 45 -26.09 -22.68 11.76
C GLY A 45 -25.83 -23.59 12.97
N ILE A 46 -25.03 -23.15 13.95
CA ILE A 46 -24.71 -23.97 15.12
C ILE A 46 -25.80 -23.77 16.21
N PRO A 47 -26.48 -24.83 16.66
CA PRO A 47 -27.45 -24.72 17.75
C PRO A 47 -26.79 -24.22 19.05
N ALA A 48 -27.53 -23.43 19.84
CA ALA A 48 -27.02 -22.87 21.10
C ALA A 48 -26.50 -23.94 22.09
N ALA A 49 -27.10 -25.14 22.07
CA ALA A 49 -26.66 -26.27 22.90
C ALA A 49 -25.23 -26.75 22.59
N VAL A 50 -24.74 -26.54 21.37
CA VAL A 50 -23.40 -26.94 20.91
C VAL A 50 -22.42 -25.76 20.84
N LYS A 51 -22.91 -24.52 20.93
CA LYS A 51 -22.09 -23.30 21.07
C LYS A 51 -21.62 -23.08 22.51
N THR A 52 -20.92 -24.06 23.06
CA THR A 52 -20.36 -23.98 24.40
C THR A 52 -18.91 -24.45 24.39
N GLY A 53 -18.15 -24.10 25.43
CA GLY A 53 -16.74 -24.46 25.54
C GLY A 53 -15.91 -23.98 24.34
N ASP A 54 -15.17 -24.89 23.73
CA ASP A 54 -14.22 -24.61 22.65
C ASP A 54 -14.88 -23.97 21.42
N VAL A 55 -16.14 -24.32 21.10
CA VAL A 55 -16.87 -23.75 19.96
C VAL A 55 -17.19 -22.27 20.20
N ALA A 56 -17.59 -21.91 21.42
CA ALA A 56 -17.85 -20.52 21.77
C ALA A 56 -16.55 -19.70 21.76
N MET A 57 -15.45 -20.27 22.28
CA MET A 57 -14.14 -19.63 22.21
C MET A 57 -13.64 -19.46 20.78
N ALA A 58 -13.85 -20.44 19.90
CA ALA A 58 -13.46 -20.36 18.50
C ALA A 58 -14.20 -19.22 17.78
N LEU A 59 -15.52 -19.09 17.98
CA LEU A 59 -16.31 -18.00 17.40
C LEU A 59 -15.82 -16.62 17.86
N VAL A 60 -15.55 -16.45 19.17
CA VAL A 60 -14.99 -15.19 19.69
C VAL A 60 -13.63 -14.88 19.07
N LYS A 61 -12.74 -15.87 18.98
CA LYS A 61 -11.44 -15.69 18.34
C LYS A 61 -11.54 -15.37 16.85
N THR A 62 -12.54 -15.90 16.15
CA THR A 62 -12.79 -15.56 14.76
C THR A 62 -13.13 -14.09 14.62
N VAL A 63 -13.99 -13.54 15.49
CA VAL A 63 -14.29 -12.09 15.52
C VAL A 63 -13.04 -11.26 15.81
N GLU A 64 -12.23 -11.67 16.79
CA GLU A 64 -10.96 -10.97 17.09
C GLU A 64 -9.99 -10.97 15.90
N LEU A 65 -9.97 -12.06 15.12
CA LEU A 65 -9.16 -12.16 13.90
C LEU A 65 -9.73 -11.31 12.76
N GLU A 66 -11.06 -11.23 12.62
CA GLU A 66 -11.72 -10.34 11.66
C GLU A 66 -11.33 -8.88 11.91
N ASP A 67 -11.38 -8.43 13.17
CA ASP A 67 -10.96 -7.08 13.57
C ASP A 67 -9.49 -6.81 13.21
N GLN A 68 -8.59 -7.77 13.47
CA GLN A 68 -7.15 -7.64 13.13
C GLN A 68 -6.90 -7.60 11.63
N ILE A 69 -7.64 -8.39 10.85
CA ILE A 69 -7.53 -8.39 9.38
C ILE A 69 -8.03 -7.06 8.83
N GLN A 70 -9.12 -6.51 9.37
CA GLN A 70 -9.63 -5.20 8.95
C GLN A 70 -8.63 -4.09 9.28
N GLN A 71 -8.05 -4.09 10.48
CA GLN A 71 -6.99 -3.15 10.85
C GLN A 71 -5.79 -3.25 9.90
N SER A 72 -5.40 -4.48 9.52
CA SER A 72 -4.30 -4.69 8.57
C SER A 72 -4.62 -4.14 7.17
N ALA A 73 -5.87 -4.23 6.73
CA ALA A 73 -6.32 -3.62 5.47
C ALA A 73 -6.24 -2.09 5.54
N ASP A 74 -6.68 -1.48 6.65
CA ASP A 74 -6.61 -0.03 6.86
C ASP A 74 -5.16 0.47 6.89
N GLU A 75 -4.25 -0.27 7.53
CA GLU A 75 -2.81 0.04 7.55
C GLU A 75 -2.19 -0.07 6.15
N LEU A 76 -2.57 -1.08 5.35
CA LEU A 76 -2.13 -1.21 3.96
C LEU A 76 -2.61 -0.04 3.10
N ALA A 77 -3.87 0.37 3.26
CA ALA A 77 -4.42 1.54 2.58
C ALA A 77 -3.61 2.80 2.90
N HIS A 78 -3.27 3.01 4.17
CA HIS A 78 -2.44 4.14 4.57
C HIS A 78 -1.03 4.09 3.94
N VAL A 79 -0.40 2.91 3.88
CA VAL A 79 0.91 2.75 3.21
C VAL A 79 0.81 3.06 1.72
N ASN A 80 -0.29 2.67 1.06
CA ASN A 80 -0.53 2.98 -0.36
C ASN A 80 -0.65 4.49 -0.60
N GLU A 81 -1.36 5.21 0.27
CA GLU A 81 -1.43 6.67 0.22
C GLU A 81 -0.03 7.32 0.34
N LEU A 82 0.78 6.87 1.28
CA LEU A 82 2.15 7.37 1.47
C LEU A 82 3.05 7.09 0.27
N LEU A 83 2.94 5.88 -0.33
CA LEU A 83 3.69 5.54 -1.54
C LEU A 83 3.28 6.40 -2.73
N GLN A 84 1.98 6.64 -2.91
CA GLN A 84 1.45 7.51 -3.96
C GLN A 84 1.98 8.95 -3.79
N GLN A 85 2.03 9.45 -2.56
CA GLN A 85 2.58 10.77 -2.25
C GLN A 85 4.08 10.84 -2.61
N GLU A 86 4.89 9.89 -2.16
CA GLU A 86 6.33 9.86 -2.45
C GLU A 86 6.61 9.76 -3.96
N ILE A 87 5.82 8.95 -4.70
CA ILE A 87 5.93 8.88 -6.16
C ILE A 87 5.72 10.27 -6.76
N THR A 88 4.63 10.94 -6.39
CA THR A 88 4.25 12.27 -6.89
C THR A 88 5.33 13.31 -6.59
N GLU A 89 5.80 13.38 -5.34
CA GLU A 89 6.86 14.30 -4.92
C GLU A 89 8.16 14.08 -5.72
N ARG A 90 8.52 12.82 -5.98
CA ARG A 90 9.67 12.52 -6.85
C ARG A 90 9.47 12.97 -8.28
N GLU A 91 8.28 12.81 -8.86
CA GLU A 91 8.03 13.29 -10.23
C GLU A 91 8.22 14.80 -10.34
N GLU A 92 7.72 15.55 -9.35
CA GLU A 92 7.88 16.99 -9.28
C GLU A 92 9.34 17.41 -9.14
N LEU A 93 10.10 16.75 -8.26
CA LEU A 93 11.52 17.04 -8.06
C LEU A 93 12.34 16.72 -9.31
N GLU A 94 12.07 15.59 -9.96
CA GLU A 94 12.72 15.22 -11.22
C GLU A 94 12.39 16.22 -12.34
N GLN A 95 11.17 16.75 -12.38
CA GLN A 95 10.80 17.79 -13.35
C GLN A 95 11.54 19.10 -13.07
N LYS A 96 11.54 19.57 -11.82
CA LYS A 96 12.28 20.77 -11.39
C LYS A 96 13.78 20.65 -11.71
N LEU A 97 14.36 19.47 -11.52
CA LEU A 97 15.76 19.20 -11.87
C LEU A 97 15.99 19.34 -13.38
N ARG A 98 15.16 18.71 -14.22
CA ARG A 98 15.27 18.82 -15.69
C ARG A 98 15.16 20.27 -16.17
N ASP A 99 14.24 21.03 -15.59
CA ASP A 99 14.04 22.44 -15.93
C ASP A 99 15.28 23.27 -15.55
N ALA A 100 15.84 23.05 -14.36
CA ALA A 100 17.04 23.73 -13.90
C ALA A 100 18.27 23.38 -14.77
N GLU A 101 18.45 22.10 -15.13
CA GLU A 101 19.53 21.65 -16.01
C GLU A 101 19.43 22.29 -17.40
N SER A 102 18.22 22.40 -17.95
CA SER A 102 17.95 23.08 -19.22
C SER A 102 18.30 24.58 -19.15
N GLU A 103 17.91 25.27 -18.08
CA GLU A 103 18.22 26.70 -17.91
C GLU A 103 19.72 26.97 -17.74
N ILE A 104 20.44 26.09 -17.03
CA ILE A 104 21.90 26.16 -16.94
C ILE A 104 22.54 25.96 -18.32
N ALA A 105 22.11 24.94 -19.07
CA ALA A 105 22.63 24.67 -20.41
C ALA A 105 22.42 25.83 -21.39
N LYS A 106 21.26 26.51 -21.31
CA LYS A 106 20.98 27.72 -22.11
C LYS A 106 21.93 28.86 -21.76
N LYS A 107 22.13 29.14 -20.47
CA LYS A 107 23.03 30.21 -20.01
C LYS A 107 24.49 29.95 -20.42
N ASP A 108 24.96 28.72 -20.25
CA ASP A 108 26.30 28.31 -20.66
C ASP A 108 26.55 28.45 -22.17
N SER A 109 25.51 28.29 -22.99
CA SER A 109 25.59 28.49 -24.45
C SER A 109 25.57 29.96 -24.86
N ALA A 110 24.88 30.80 -24.09
CA ALA A 110 24.81 32.24 -24.31
C ALA A 110 26.11 32.95 -23.91
N ASP A 111 26.76 32.52 -22.82
CA ASP A 111 28.04 33.10 -22.36
C ASP A 111 29.23 32.70 -23.25
N ARG A 112 29.08 31.68 -24.11
CA ARG A 112 30.13 31.20 -25.04
C ARG A 112 29.97 31.72 -26.48
N SER A 113 28.90 32.47 -26.78
CA SER A 113 28.60 33.04 -28.10
C SER A 113 28.94 34.53 -28.15
#